data_AF-A0AAD5LZZ8-F1
#
_entry.id   AF-A0AAD5LZZ8-F1
#
_cell.length_a   1.000
_cell.length_b   1.000
_cell.length_c   1.000
_cell.angle_alpha   90.00
_cell.angle_beta   90.00
_cell.angle_gamma   90.00
#
_symmetry.space_group_name_H-M   'P 1'
#
loop_
_entity.id
_entity.type
_entity.pdbx_description
1 polymer ?
#
loop_
_entity_poly.entity_id
_entity_poly.type
_entity_poly.pdbx_seq_one_letter_code
_entity_poly.pdbx_strand_id
1 'polypeptide(L)' 'MPVPPTALTIGGTLSTTNVIMASWARAMWQSVVNQAVRMLASGPFRQHFFAAFAVVGGN' A
#
# COMPACT_ATOMS: atom_id res chain seq x y z
N MET A 1 17.80 13.56 13.59
CA MET A 1 16.36 13.93 13.62
C MET A 1 15.56 12.67 13.36
N PRO A 2 14.57 12.31 14.20
CA PRO A 2 13.72 11.14 13.95
C PRO A 2 12.84 11.36 12.71
N VAL A 3 12.57 10.30 11.96
CA VAL A 3 11.66 10.35 10.81
C VAL A 3 10.22 10.55 11.31
N PRO A 4 9.49 11.58 10.83
CA PRO A 4 8.10 11.81 11.24
C PRO A 4 7.21 10.60 10.87
N PRO A 5 6.27 10.18 11.72
CA PRO A 5 5.36 9.08 11.41
C PRO A 5 4.57 9.27 10.11
N THR A 6 4.25 10.52 9.76
CA THR A 6 3.58 10.89 8.51
C THR A 6 4.43 10.62 7.27
N ALA A 7 5.76 10.58 7.39
CA ALA A 7 6.66 10.19 6.30
C ALA A 7 6.75 8.66 6.13
N LEU A 8 6.19 7.88 7.07
CA LEU A 8 6.19 6.42 7.05
C LEU A 8 4.89 5.83 6.49
N THR A 9 3.90 6.67 6.15
CA THR A 9 2.57 6.21 5.73
C THR A 9 2.11 6.96 4.48
N ILE A 10 1.80 6.21 3.43
CA ILE A 10 1.11 6.70 2.24
C ILE A 10 -0.25 5.99 2.19
N GLY A 11 -1.33 6.75 2.07
CA GLY A 11 -2.69 6.21 2.07
C GLY A 11 -3.65 7.01 1.19
N GLY A 12 -4.78 6.41 0.85
CA GLY A 12 -5.85 7.01 0.06
C GLY A 12 -7.17 6.24 0.24
N THR A 13 -8.30 6.89 -0.04
CA THR A 13 -9.64 6.29 0.06
C THR A 13 -10.28 6.22 -1.32
N LEU A 14 -10.76 5.03 -1.70
CA LEU A 14 -11.57 4.83 -2.90
C LEU A 14 -12.99 4.44 -2.48
N SER A 15 -13.98 5.21 -2.92
CA SER A 15 -15.40 4.91 -2.67
C SER A 15 -16.05 4.34 -3.93
N THR A 16 -16.71 3.19 -3.79
CA THR A 16 -17.47 2.56 -4.88
C THR A 16 -18.86 2.21 -4.36
N THR A 17 -19.89 2.55 -5.11
CA THR A 17 -21.30 2.26 -4.75
C THR A 17 -21.76 0.86 -5.16
N ASN A 18 -20.98 0.15 -5.98
CA ASN A 18 -21.31 -1.17 -6.48
C ASN A 18 -20.38 -2.24 -5.86
N VAL A 19 -20.95 -3.28 -5.24
CA VAL A 19 -20.20 -4.35 -4.54
C VAL A 19 -19.23 -5.11 -5.45
N ILE A 20 -19.58 -5.29 -6.73
CA ILE A 20 -18.70 -5.91 -7.72
C ILE A 20 -17.48 -5.02 -7.96
N MET A 21 -17.70 -3.71 -8.11
CA MET A 21 -16.60 -2.76 -8.23
C MET A 21 -15.76 -2.67 -6.96
N ALA A 22 -16.37 -2.75 -5.78
CA ALA A 22 -15.62 -2.78 -4.52
C ALA A 22 -14.69 -4.00 -4.47
N SER A 23 -15.20 -5.16 -4.88
CA SER A 23 -14.44 -6.42 -4.90
C SER A 23 -13.31 -6.37 -5.93
N TRP A 24 -13.61 -5.91 -7.15
CA TRP A 24 -12.63 -5.73 -8.21
C TRP A 24 -11.54 -4.72 -7.82
N ALA A 25 -11.92 -3.55 -7.32
CA ALA A 25 -11.00 -2.50 -6.92
C ALA A 25 -10.09 -2.95 -5.77
N ARG A 26 -10.62 -3.72 -4.81
CA ARG A 26 -9.82 -4.30 -3.72
C ARG A 26 -8.72 -5.22 -4.25
N ALA A 27 -9.06 -6.13 -5.17
CA ALA A 27 -8.09 -7.04 -5.77
C ALA A 27 -7.04 -6.29 -6.62
N MET A 28 -7.46 -5.29 -7.39
CA MET A 28 -6.56 -4.43 -8.16
C MET A 28 -5.55 -3.72 -7.23
N TRP A 29 -6.04 -3.07 -6.18
CA TRP A 29 -5.20 -2.36 -5.22
C TRP A 29 -4.27 -3.31 -4.48
N GLN A 30 -4.73 -4.50 -4.11
CA GLN A 30 -3.89 -5.53 -3.49
C GLN A 30 -2.67 -5.86 -4.36
N SER A 31 -2.86 -5.99 -5.67
CA SER A 31 -1.75 -6.25 -6.61
C SER A 31 -0.74 -5.10 -6.64
N VAL A 32 -1.23 -3.86 -6.72
CA VAL A 32 -0.39 -2.65 -6.72
C VAL A 32 0.43 -2.55 -5.44
N VAL A 33 -0.20 -2.71 -4.27
CA VAL A 33 0.54 -2.60 -3.00
C VAL A 33 1.50 -3.76 -2.78
N ASN A 34 1.17 -4.98 -3.22
CA ASN A 34 2.10 -6.11 -3.18
C ASN A 34 3.35 -5.83 -4.01
N GLN A 35 3.20 -5.22 -5.18
CA GLN A 35 4.33 -4.83 -6.02
C GLN A 35 5.16 -3.72 -5.37
N ALA A 36 4.53 -2.72 -4.77
CA ALA A 36 5.23 -1.67 -4.03
C ALA A 36 6.05 -2.25 -2.87
N VAL A 37 5.46 -3.13 -2.04
CA VAL A 37 6.17 -3.80 -0.95
C VAL A 37 7.35 -4.62 -1.46
N ARG A 38 7.19 -5.35 -2.58
CA ARG A 38 8.32 -6.07 -3.21
C ARG A 38 9.43 -5.12 -3.64
N MET A 39 9.11 -4.01 -4.30
CA MET A 39 10.12 -3.03 -4.73
C MET A 39 10.83 -2.37 -3.54
N LEU A 40 10.12 -2.15 -2.44
CA LEU A 40 10.69 -1.62 -1.19
C LEU A 40 11.56 -2.67 -0.47
N ALA A 41 11.15 -3.94 -0.47
CA ALA A 41 11.83 -5.01 0.26
C ALA A 41 13.04 -5.61 -0.49
N SER A 42 12.97 -5.70 -1.82
CA SER A 42 14.01 -6.35 -2.64
C SER A 42 14.60 -5.46 -3.73
N GLY A 43 14.05 -4.27 -3.95
CA GLY A 43 14.51 -3.33 -4.97
C GLY A 43 15.60 -2.37 -4.48
N PRO A 44 15.97 -1.36 -5.30
CA PRO A 44 17.02 -0.40 -4.99
C PRO A 44 16.78 0.39 -3.69
N PHE A 45 15.54 0.44 -3.22
CA PHE A 45 15.14 1.11 -1.98
C PHE A 45 15.34 0.26 -0.72
N ARG A 46 15.69 -1.03 -0.81
CA ARG A 46 15.85 -1.92 0.35
C ARG A 46 16.77 -1.36 1.45
N GLN A 47 17.80 -0.62 1.05
CA GLN A 47 18.79 -0.03 1.95
C GLN A 47 18.21 1.15 2.76
N HIS A 48 17.05 1.68 2.37
CA HIS A 48 16.39 2.82 3.00
C HIS A 48 15.16 2.42 3.84
N PHE A 49 14.71 1.17 3.75
CA PHE A 49 13.53 0.67 4.45
C PHE A 49 13.87 -0.60 5.23
N PHE A 50 13.68 -0.57 6.55
CA PHE A 50 13.92 -1.72 7.43
C PHE A 50 12.84 -2.80 7.26
N ALA A 51 11.58 -2.37 7.10
CA ALA A 51 10.44 -3.23 6.83
C ALA A 51 9.39 -2.45 6.03
N ALA A 52 8.70 -3.13 5.10
CA ALA A 52 7.59 -2.57 4.33
C ALA A 52 6.41 -3.54 4.41
N PHE A 53 5.23 -3.02 4.72
CA PHE A 53 3.98 -3.77 4.74
C PHE A 53 2.86 -2.87 4.19
N ALA A 54 1.82 -3.47 3.64
CA ALA A 54 0.68 -2.75 3.09
C ALA A 54 -0.63 -3.44 3.46
N VAL A 55 -1.67 -2.64 3.67
CA VAL A 55 -2.99 -3.11 4.07
C VAL A 55 -4.02 -2.52 3.13
N VAL A 56 -4.89 -3.37 2.57
CA VAL A 56 -6.05 -2.93 1.79
C VAL A 56 -7.30 -3.07 2.66
N GLY A 57 -7.74 -1.95 3.23
CA GLY A 57 -8.97 -1.85 4.00
C GLY A 57 -10.21 -1.81 3.10
N GLY A 58 -11.35 -2.23 3.65
CA GLY A 58 -12.68 -2.00 3.07
C GLY A 58 -13.63 -1.65 4.21
N ASN A 59 -14.60 -0.78 3.94
CA ASN A 59 -15.68 -0.49 4.89
C ASN A 59 -16.56 -1.72 5.09
#